data_AF-A0A920QIC4-F1
#
_entry.id   AF-A0A920QIC4-F1
#
_cell.length_a   1.000
_cell.length_b   1.000
_cell.length_c   1.000
_cell.angle_alpha   90.00
_cell.angle_beta   90.00
_cell.angle_gamma   90.00
#
_symmetry.space_group_name_H-M   'P 1'
#
loop_
_entity.id
_entity.type
_entity.pdbx_description
1 polymer ?
#
loop_
_entity_poly.entity_id
_entity_poly.type
_entity_poly.pdbx_seq_one_letter_code
_entity_poly.pdbx_strand_id
1 'polypeptide(L)' 'MGKFHPILAGEAHARHIHFREETRYPGYYYRGDHLAIDDENWKCFVNSTYDKATGEWKIFKKDYQQLIA' A
#
# COMPACT_ATOMS: atom_id res chain seq x y z
N MET A 1 24.50 -15.01 0.07
CA MET A 1 23.04 -15.07 0.30
C MET A 1 22.72 -14.22 1.52
N GLY A 2 22.04 -13.06 1.40
CA GLY A 2 21.79 -12.28 2.63
C GLY A 2 21.04 -10.96 2.58
N LYS A 3 20.53 -10.47 1.43
CA LYS A 3 19.82 -9.17 1.37
C LYS A 3 18.42 -9.20 0.76
N PHE A 4 17.85 -10.37 0.47
CA PHE A 4 16.54 -10.45 -0.19
C PHE A 4 15.38 -9.99 0.71
N HIS A 5 15.46 -10.22 2.02
CA HIS A 5 14.38 -9.84 2.95
C HIS A 5 14.14 -8.32 3.03
N PRO A 6 15.14 -7.47 3.33
CA PRO A 6 14.92 -6.02 3.40
C PRO A 6 14.59 -5.40 2.04
N ILE A 7 15.13 -5.95 0.93
CA ILE A 7 14.83 -5.47 -0.42
C ILE A 7 13.35 -5.72 -0.77
N LEU A 8 12.86 -6.93 -0.53
CA LEU A 8 11.45 -7.27 -0.80
C LEU A 8 10.49 -6.45 0.08
N ALA A 9 10.84 -6.21 1.34
CA ALA A 9 10.04 -5.37 2.23
C ALA A 9 10.00 -3.90 1.74
N GLY A 10 11.15 -3.36 1.34
CA GLY A 10 11.25 -2.00 0.78
C GLY A 10 10.46 -1.85 -0.53
N GLU A 11 10.56 -2.84 -1.42
CA GLU A 11 9.79 -2.86 -2.67
C GLU A 11 8.28 -2.95 -2.40
N ALA A 12 7.86 -3.84 -1.50
CA ALA A 12 6.45 -3.96 -1.11
C ALA A 12 5.90 -2.62 -0.58
N HIS A 13 6.66 -1.97 0.30
CA HIS A 13 6.31 -0.67 0.88
C HIS A 13 6.16 0.41 -0.20
N ALA A 14 7.15 0.55 -1.08
CA ALA A 14 7.11 1.54 -2.16
C ALA A 14 5.92 1.31 -3.10
N ARG A 15 5.65 0.05 -3.46
CA ARG A 15 4.52 -0.30 -4.32
C ARG A 15 3.16 -0.03 -3.67
N HIS A 16 3.02 -0.28 -2.36
CA HIS A 16 1.80 0.04 -1.60
C HIS A 16 1.54 1.55 -1.57
N ILE A 17 2.57 2.36 -1.31
CA ILE A 17 2.45 3.81 -1.36
C ILE A 17 2.11 4.26 -2.78
N HIS A 18 2.76 3.71 -3.81
CA HIS A 18 2.52 4.08 -5.20
C HIS A 18 1.08 3.78 -5.65
N PHE A 19 0.55 2.61 -5.30
CA PHE A 19 -0.82 2.21 -5.63
C PHE A 19 -1.88 3.08 -4.94
N ARG A 20 -1.62 3.58 -3.73
CA ARG A 20 -2.55 4.43 -2.99
C ARG A 20 -2.44 5.90 -3.44
N GLU A 21 -3.47 6.39 -4.08
CA GLU A 21 -3.55 7.75 -4.65
C GLU A 21 -4.16 8.76 -3.66
N GLU A 22 -3.64 8.78 -2.44
CA GLU A 22 -4.00 9.75 -1.38
C GLU A 22 -2.86 9.87 -0.36
N THR A 23 -2.95 10.88 0.52
CA THR A 23 -2.10 10.98 1.71
C THR A 23 -2.89 10.55 2.94
N ARG A 24 -2.94 9.23 3.18
CA ARG A 24 -3.71 8.65 4.30
C ARG A 24 -3.17 9.01 5.69
N TYR A 25 -1.85 9.12 5.81
CA TYR A 25 -1.17 9.33 7.10
C TYR A 25 -0.21 10.54 7.04
N PRO A 26 -0.74 11.77 6.93
CA PRO A 26 0.09 12.96 6.94
C PRO A 26 0.90 13.03 8.25
N GLY A 27 2.19 13.33 8.12
CA GLY A 27 3.17 13.28 9.22
C GLY A 27 4.03 12.01 9.22
N TYR A 28 3.54 10.90 8.65
CA TYR A 28 4.37 9.74 8.35
C TYR A 28 4.95 9.81 6.93
N TYR A 29 4.12 10.13 5.93
CA TYR A 29 4.56 10.44 4.57
C TYR A 29 3.56 11.36 3.87
N TYR A 30 3.97 11.97 2.76
CA TYR A 30 3.13 12.80 1.90
C TYR A 30 3.27 12.36 0.44
N ARG A 31 2.14 12.18 -0.26
CA ARG A 31 2.08 12.00 -1.71
C ARG A 31 1.90 13.38 -2.34
N GLY A 32 2.95 13.94 -2.93
CA GLY A 32 2.92 15.29 -3.49
C GLY A 32 1.91 15.48 -4.65
N ASP A 33 1.58 14.38 -5.33
CA ASP A 33 0.57 14.29 -6.39
C ASP A 33 -0.85 14.02 -5.86
N HIS A 34 -0.99 13.58 -4.60
CA HIS A 34 -2.27 13.29 -3.94
C HIS A 34 -2.23 13.68 -2.44
N LEU A 35 -2.27 14.99 -2.16
CA LEU A 35 -2.03 15.52 -0.81
C LEU A 35 -3.19 15.36 0.18
N ALA A 36 -4.42 15.21 -0.30
CA ALA A 36 -5.60 15.09 0.56
C ALA A 36 -5.84 13.64 1.00
N ILE A 37 -6.56 13.48 2.11
CA ILE A 37 -7.21 12.21 2.47
C ILE A 37 -8.47 12.07 1.60
N ASP A 38 -8.67 10.89 1.02
CA ASP A 38 -9.80 10.56 0.15
C ASP A 38 -10.58 9.36 0.71
N ASP A 39 -11.53 9.65 1.60
CA ASP A 39 -12.37 8.60 2.19
C ASP A 39 -13.39 8.00 1.21
N GLU A 40 -13.70 8.69 0.12
CA GLU A 40 -14.65 8.21 -0.89
C GLU A 40 -14.05 7.03 -1.66
N ASN A 41 -12.78 7.14 -2.08
CA ASN A 41 -12.14 6.12 -2.90
C ASN A 41 -11.18 5.21 -2.14
N TRP A 42 -10.66 5.65 -0.98
CA TRP A 42 -9.51 5.01 -0.34
C TRP A 42 -9.70 4.67 1.14
N LYS A 43 -10.93 4.75 1.66
CA LYS A 43 -11.31 4.16 2.96
C LYS A 43 -11.41 2.63 2.89
N CYS A 44 -10.29 2.02 2.55
CA CYS A 44 -10.11 0.58 2.37
C CYS A 44 -8.66 0.21 2.73
N PHE A 45 -8.42 -1.08 2.89
CA PHE A 45 -7.06 -1.62 2.98
C PHE A 45 -6.45 -1.73 1.59
N VAL A 46 -5.13 -1.55 1.51
CA VAL A 46 -4.34 -1.94 0.33
C VAL A 46 -3.58 -3.19 0.72
N ASN A 47 -3.82 -4.26 -0.04
CA ASN A 47 -3.20 -5.56 0.18
C ASN A 47 -2.38 -5.94 -1.05
N SER A 48 -1.40 -6.81 -0.87
CA SER A 48 -0.66 -7.39 -1.97
C SER A 48 -0.33 -8.86 -1.76
N THR A 49 -0.10 -9.55 -2.88
CA THR A 49 0.51 -10.88 -2.92
C THR A 49 1.72 -10.83 -3.84
N TYR A 50 2.77 -11.58 -3.49
CA TYR A 50 3.98 -11.73 -4.30
C TYR A 50 4.17 -13.20 -4.66
N ASP A 51 4.24 -13.49 -5.95
CA ASP A 51 4.56 -14.82 -6.45
C ASP A 51 6.08 -14.95 -6.58
N LYS A 52 6.68 -15.88 -5.83
CA LYS A 52 8.13 -16.11 -5.82
C LYS A 52 8.64 -16.87 -7.04
N ALA A 53 7.77 -17.63 -7.71
CA ALA A 53 8.13 -18.38 -8.90
C ALA A 53 8.21 -17.46 -10.13
N THR A 54 7.28 -16.51 -10.25
CA THR A 54 7.22 -15.57 -11.38
C THR A 54 7.87 -14.23 -11.08
N GLY A 55 7.97 -13.84 -9.81
CA GLY A 55 8.44 -12.52 -9.39
C GLY A 55 7.36 -11.43 -9.51
N GLU A 56 6.09 -11.81 -9.72
CA GLU A 56 5.01 -10.86 -9.95
C GLU A 56 4.38 -10.36 -8.65
N TRP A 57 4.02 -9.07 -8.65
CA TRP A 57 3.25 -8.43 -7.59
C TRP A 57 1.81 -8.19 -8.03
N LYS A 58 0.86 -8.61 -7.21
CA LYS A 58 -0.55 -8.20 -7.35
C LYS A 58 -0.90 -7.31 -6.17
N ILE A 59 -1.40 -6.11 -6.44
CA ILE A 59 -1.79 -5.12 -5.42
C ILE A 59 -3.24 -4.77 -5.68
N PHE A 60 -4.03 -4.69 -4.61
CA PHE A 60 -5.48 -4.54 -4.73
C PHE A 60 -6.08 -3.87 -3.49
N LYS A 61 -7.27 -3.29 -3.66
CA LYS A 61 -8.10 -2.77 -2.57
C LYS A 61 -8.83 -3.92 -1.89
N LYS A 62 -8.97 -3.84 -0.56
CA LYS A 62 -9.82 -4.72 0.23
C LYS A 62 -10.69 -3.87 1.16
N ASP A 63 -12.01 -4.09 1.09
CA ASP A 63 -12.97 -3.24 1.78
C ASP A 63 -12.76 -3.25 3.30
N TYR A 64 -12.82 -2.05 3.87
CA TYR A 64 -12.90 -1.88 5.31
C TYR A 64 -14.30 -2.24 5.80
N GLN A 65 -14.38 -3.01 6.88
CA GLN A 65 -15.63 -3.38 7.53
C GLN A 65 -15.66 -2.74 8.92
N GLN A 66 -16.59 -1.81 9.13
CA GLN A 66 -16.76 -1.16 10.43
C GLN A 66 -17.53 -2.11 11.36
N LEU A 67 -16.88 -2.53 12.44
CA LEU A 67 -17.50 -3.41 13.44
C LEU A 67 -18.09 -2.66 14.64
N ILE A 68 -17.56 -1.47 14.94
CA ILE A 68 -17.92 -0.66 16.10
C ILE A 68 -18.15 0.80 15.66
N ALA A 69 -19.15 1.45 16.25
CA ALA A 69 -19.51 2.85 16.02
C ALA A 69 -18.91 3.76 17.09
#